data_AF-A0A7C5TVP7-F1
#
_entry.id   AF-A0A7C5TVP7-F1
#
_cell.length_a   1.000
_cell.length_b   1.000
_cell.length_c   1.000
_cell.angle_alpha   90.00
_cell.angle_beta   90.00
_cell.angle_gamma   90.00
#
_symmetry.space_group_name_H-M   'P 1'
#
loop_
_entity.id
_entity.type
_entity.pdbx_description
1 polymer ?
#
loop_
_entity_poly.entity_id
_entity_poly.type
_entity_poly.pdbx_seq_one_letter_code
_entity_poly.pdbx_strand_id
1 'polypeptide(L)'
;MKLLKNGPPGLLPLRSRLMFLISLGVLVFGSVNLALVGRLSYRALAREQENRLSFVARLLAERVEQPLLHDDRVELDKLVRQCTDIDPSLAYVVVSDGSGSIVAHTFPDNPPSWVLAPALVSSRRA
;
A
#
# COMPACT_ATOMS: atom_id res chain seq x y z
N MET A 1 36.89 -52.30 34.69
CA MET A 1 35.55 -52.57 35.25
C MET A 1 34.68 -51.34 34.96
N LYS A 2 33.73 -51.46 34.03
CA LYS A 2 32.82 -50.40 33.55
C LYS A 2 31.67 -50.21 34.55
N LEU A 3 31.72 -49.15 35.35
CA LEU A 3 30.62 -48.67 36.23
C LEU A 3 30.86 -47.14 36.31
N LEU A 4 30.06 -46.20 35.81
CA LEU A 4 28.62 -46.09 35.65
C LEU A 4 28.35 -45.20 34.42
N LYS A 5 28.02 -45.81 33.29
CA LYS A 5 27.43 -45.14 32.13
C LYS A 5 25.95 -45.45 32.19
N ASN A 6 25.15 -44.63 32.88
CA ASN A 6 23.69 -44.51 32.80
C ASN A 6 23.19 -43.54 33.89
N GLY A 7 23.40 -42.24 33.69
CA GLY A 7 22.53 -41.25 34.31
C GLY A 7 21.14 -41.32 33.63
N PRO A 8 20.03 -41.18 34.38
CA PRO A 8 18.69 -41.44 33.86
C PRO A 8 18.38 -40.60 32.60
N PRO A 9 17.82 -41.20 31.54
CA PRO A 9 17.41 -40.48 30.35
C PRO A 9 16.14 -39.69 30.68
N GLY A 10 16.27 -38.41 31.05
CA GLY A 10 15.06 -37.56 31.23
C GLY A 10 15.21 -36.27 32.03
N LEU A 11 16.34 -36.04 32.72
CA LEU A 11 16.52 -34.81 33.52
C LEU A 11 17.51 -33.89 32.84
N LEU A 12 17.02 -33.08 31.88
CA LEU A 12 17.75 -31.88 31.44
C LEU A 12 18.18 -31.08 32.69
N PRO A 13 19.45 -30.63 32.79
CA PRO A 13 19.92 -29.87 33.94
C PRO A 13 19.07 -28.61 34.11
N LEU A 14 18.73 -28.25 35.34
CA LEU A 14 17.86 -27.12 35.69
C LEU A 14 18.24 -25.82 34.96
N ARG A 15 19.56 -25.58 34.81
CA ARG A 15 20.11 -24.43 34.08
C ARG A 15 19.69 -24.39 32.61
N SER A 16 19.64 -25.54 31.92
CA SER A 16 19.22 -25.62 30.52
C SER A 16 17.73 -25.35 30.35
N ARG A 17 16.89 -25.84 31.27
CA ARG A 17 15.44 -25.54 31.27
C ARG A 17 15.18 -24.04 31.45
N LEU A 18 15.92 -23.38 32.34
CA LEU A 18 15.83 -21.92 32.54
C LEU A 18 16.31 -21.14 31.30
N MET A 19 17.45 -21.51 30.71
CA MET A 19 17.95 -20.87 29.49
C MET A 19 16.98 -21.02 28.31
N PHE A 20 16.34 -22.19 28.20
CA PHE A 20 15.32 -22.45 27.19
C PHE A 20 14.09 -21.56 27.40
N LEU A 21 13.58 -21.46 28.64
CA LEU A 21 12.43 -20.61 28.97
C LEU A 21 12.72 -19.12 28.69
N ILE A 22 13.90 -18.63 29.04
CA ILE A 22 14.30 -17.24 28.76
C ILE A 22 14.41 -17.00 27.26
N SER A 23 15.09 -17.90 26.52
CA SER A 23 15.20 -17.78 25.06
C SER A 23 13.83 -17.82 24.38
N LEU A 24 12.95 -18.71 24.83
CA LEU A 24 11.58 -18.79 24.33
C LEU A 24 10.81 -17.50 24.59
N GLY A 25 10.94 -16.92 25.79
CA GLY A 25 10.34 -15.64 26.14
C GLY A 25 10.81 -14.51 25.23
N VAL A 26 12.12 -14.39 25.01
CA VAL A 26 12.70 -13.39 24.10
C VAL A 26 12.24 -13.62 22.67
N LEU A 27 12.18 -14.87 22.19
CA LEU A 27 11.74 -15.19 20.84
C LEU A 27 10.27 -14.80 20.62
N VAL A 28 9.38 -15.14 21.57
CA VAL A 28 7.96 -14.79 21.49
C VAL A 28 7.80 -13.27 21.54
N PHE A 29 8.43 -12.61 22.51
CA PHE A 29 8.29 -11.17 22.67
C PHE A 29 8.89 -10.40 21.48
N GLY A 30 10.04 -10.83 20.98
CA GLY A 30 10.67 -10.29 19.78
C GLY A 30 9.79 -10.46 18.54
N SER A 31 9.15 -11.63 18.37
CA SER A 31 8.24 -11.89 17.25
C SER A 31 7.00 -10.99 17.31
N VAL A 32 6.39 -10.86 18.49
CA VAL A 32 5.23 -9.98 18.70
C VAL A 32 5.60 -8.53 18.43
N ASN A 33 6.75 -8.08 18.95
CA ASN A 33 7.21 -6.70 18.76
C ASN A 33 7.50 -6.40 17.29
N LEU A 34 8.20 -7.30 16.60
CA LEU A 34 8.50 -7.17 15.17
C LEU A 34 7.22 -7.09 14.33
N ALA A 35 6.24 -7.95 14.63
CA ALA A 35 4.94 -7.93 13.95
C ALA A 35 4.17 -6.62 14.21
N LEU A 36 4.21 -6.11 15.45
CA LEU A 36 3.53 -4.88 15.82
C LEU A 36 4.16 -3.67 15.12
N VAL A 37 5.48 -3.54 15.20
CA VAL A 37 6.23 -2.45 14.54
C VAL A 37 6.00 -2.50 13.04
N GLY A 38 6.13 -3.66 12.41
CA GLY A 38 5.89 -3.80 10.96
C GLY A 38 4.50 -3.34 10.54
N ARG A 39 3.46 -3.71 11.29
CA ARG A 39 2.07 -3.26 11.01
C ARG A 39 1.89 -1.76 11.19
N LEU A 40 2.48 -1.17 12.22
CA LEU A 40 2.38 0.26 12.48
C LEU A 40 3.13 1.07 11.41
N SER A 41 4.35 0.68 11.08
CA SER A 41 5.16 1.29 10.03
C SER A 41 4.47 1.21 8.66
N TYR A 42 3.93 0.04 8.31
CA TYR A 42 3.19 -0.13 7.05
C TYR A 42 1.96 0.78 6.98
N ARG A 43 1.18 0.86 8.07
CA ARG A 43 0.00 1.73 8.13
C ARG A 43 0.36 3.21 8.05
N ALA A 44 1.43 3.63 8.72
CA ALA A 44 1.91 5.00 8.66
C ALA A 44 2.35 5.37 7.24
N LEU A 45 3.12 4.49 6.60
CA LEU A 45 3.57 4.68 5.22
C LEU A 45 2.40 4.73 4.23
N ALA A 46 1.43 3.82 4.38
CA ALA A 46 0.23 3.80 3.54
C ALA A 46 -0.59 5.10 3.66
N ARG A 47 -0.75 5.63 4.88
CA ARG A 47 -1.42 6.93 5.11
C ARG A 47 -0.67 8.09 4.48
N GLU A 48 0.65 8.09 4.58
CA GLU A 48 1.46 9.15 3.98
C GLU A 48 1.37 9.11 2.45
N GLN A 49 1.38 7.92 1.86
CA GLN A 49 1.13 7.74 0.43
C GLN A 49 -0.26 8.23 0.04
N GLU A 50 -1.30 7.88 0.80
CA GLU A 50 -2.67 8.32 0.52
C GLU A 50 -2.83 9.84 0.61
N ASN A 51 -2.24 10.48 1.62
CA ASN A 51 -2.21 11.94 1.75
C ASN A 51 -1.52 12.59 0.55
N ARG A 52 -0.35 12.07 0.16
CA ARG A 52 0.42 12.54 -1.00
C ARG A 52 -0.39 12.40 -2.30
N LEU A 53 -1.03 11.25 -2.52
CA LEU A 53 -1.86 11.01 -3.68
C LEU A 53 -3.08 11.95 -3.71
N SER A 54 -3.73 12.17 -2.57
CA SER A 54 -4.87 13.10 -2.49
C SER A 54 -4.47 14.54 -2.83
N PHE A 55 -3.27 14.97 -2.40
CA PHE A 55 -2.73 16.28 -2.73
C PHE A 55 -2.43 16.40 -4.22
N VAL A 56 -1.79 15.39 -4.82
CA VAL A 56 -1.50 15.36 -6.26
C VAL A 56 -2.79 15.36 -7.07
N ALA A 57 -3.77 14.55 -6.69
CA ALA A 57 -5.08 14.49 -7.35
C ALA A 57 -5.79 15.84 -7.30
N ARG A 58 -5.74 16.53 -6.16
CA ARG A 58 -6.32 17.87 -6.00
C ARG A 58 -5.61 18.92 -6.86
N LEU A 59 -4.28 18.93 -6.85
CA LEU A 59 -3.49 19.84 -7.68
C LEU A 59 -3.75 19.59 -9.17
N LEU A 60 -3.89 18.33 -9.58
CA LEU A 60 -4.23 17.99 -10.94
C LEU A 60 -5.65 18.43 -11.29
N ALA A 61 -6.63 18.22 -10.41
CA ALA A 61 -8.00 18.65 -10.63
C ALA A 61 -8.09 20.17 -10.85
N GLU A 62 -7.36 20.97 -10.06
CA GLU A 62 -7.27 22.42 -10.23
C GLU A 62 -6.64 22.82 -11.58
N ARG A 63 -5.66 22.06 -12.06
CA ARG A 63 -5.01 22.32 -13.37
C ARG A 63 -5.83 21.86 -14.57
N VAL A 64 -6.61 20.81 -14.40
CA VAL A 64 -7.46 20.22 -15.44
C VAL A 64 -8.70 21.05 -15.71
N GLU A 65 -9.13 21.87 -14.75
CA GLU A 65 -10.33 22.72 -14.87
C GLU A 65 -10.30 23.61 -16.13
N GLN A 66 -9.17 24.28 -16.40
CA GLN A 66 -9.03 25.16 -17.55
C GLN A 66 -9.14 24.43 -18.91
N PRO A 67 -8.32 23.39 -19.19
CA PRO A 67 -8.44 22.61 -20.42
C PRO A 67 -9.84 21.99 -20.60
N LEU A 68 -10.45 21.53 -19.50
CA LEU A 68 -11.77 20.91 -19.53
C LEU A 68 -12.88 21.91 -19.92
N LEU A 69 -12.81 23.14 -19.40
CA LEU A 69 -13.74 24.23 -19.75
C LEU A 69 -13.65 24.66 -21.22
N HIS A 70 -12.48 24.52 -21.83
CA HIS A 70 -12.22 24.91 -23.22
C HIS A 70 -12.29 23.72 -24.20
N ASP A 71 -12.63 22.52 -23.70
CA ASP A 71 -12.60 21.24 -24.44
C ASP A 71 -11.25 20.97 -25.15
N ASP A 72 -10.15 21.48 -24.57
CA ASP A 72 -8.79 21.24 -25.07
C ASP A 72 -8.28 19.89 -24.55
N ARG A 73 -8.67 18.84 -25.28
CA ARG A 73 -8.26 17.46 -24.97
C ARG A 73 -6.78 17.20 -25.13
N VAL A 74 -6.08 17.98 -25.97
CA VAL A 74 -4.65 17.80 -26.22
C VAL A 74 -3.86 18.31 -25.03
N GLU A 75 -4.21 19.49 -24.53
CA GLU A 75 -3.61 20.04 -23.31
C GLU A 75 -3.93 19.18 -22.09
N LEU A 76 -5.16 18.65 -22.01
CA LEU A 76 -5.56 17.72 -20.96
C LEU A 76 -4.69 16.46 -20.93
N ASP A 77 -4.52 15.76 -22.06
CA ASP A 77 -3.72 14.53 -22.12
C ASP A 77 -2.25 14.81 -21.78
N LYS A 78 -1.72 15.95 -22.25
CA LYS A 78 -0.37 16.40 -21.92
C LYS A 78 -0.18 16.62 -20.42
N LEU A 79 -1.12 17.29 -19.75
CA LEU A 79 -1.08 17.53 -18.31
C LEU A 79 -1.12 16.23 -17.50
N VAL A 80 -2.00 15.30 -17.90
CA VAL A 80 -2.15 14.00 -17.24
C VAL A 80 -0.87 13.16 -17.39
N ARG A 81 -0.27 13.12 -18.60
CA ARG A 81 1.02 12.45 -18.85
C ARG A 81 2.18 13.09 -18.10
N GLN A 82 2.26 14.41 -18.10
CA GLN A 82 3.29 15.13 -17.33
C GLN A 82 3.23 14.78 -15.85
N CYS A 83 2.04 14.54 -15.30
CA CYS A 83 1.88 14.14 -13.91
C CYS A 83 2.56 12.80 -13.61
N THR A 84 2.38 11.80 -14.47
CA THR A 84 3.08 10.50 -14.36
C THR A 84 4.57 10.58 -14.67
N ASP A 85 4.98 11.49 -15.56
CA ASP A 85 6.41 11.69 -15.89
C ASP A 85 7.18 12.36 -14.73
N ILE A 86 6.55 13.30 -14.02
CA ILE A 86 7.14 13.97 -12.86
C ILE A 86 7.29 13.01 -11.68
N ASP A 87 6.32 12.11 -11.49
CA ASP A 87 6.32 11.17 -10.40
C ASP A 87 6.13 9.71 -10.86
N PRO A 88 7.24 8.97 -11.06
CA PRO A 88 7.18 7.58 -11.51
C PRO A 88 6.58 6.62 -10.47
N SER A 89 6.27 7.08 -9.24
CA SER A 89 5.50 6.28 -8.28
C SER A 89 4.00 6.22 -8.59
N LEU A 90 3.50 7.10 -9.48
CA LEU A 90 2.14 7.07 -9.97
C LEU A 90 2.01 5.99 -11.06
N ALA A 91 1.21 4.97 -10.79
CA ALA A 91 0.96 3.91 -11.76
C ALA A 91 0.07 4.38 -12.93
N TYR A 92 -0.95 5.19 -12.64
CA TYR A 92 -1.89 5.70 -13.62
C TYR A 92 -2.64 6.91 -13.06
N VAL A 93 -3.20 7.71 -13.96
CA VAL A 93 -4.05 8.87 -13.68
C VAL A 93 -5.23 8.80 -14.63
N VAL A 94 -6.42 9.11 -14.13
CA VAL A 94 -7.67 9.06 -14.88
C VAL A 94 -8.49 10.30 -14.55
N VAL A 95 -9.01 10.93 -15.58
CA VAL A 95 -9.95 12.06 -15.48
C VAL A 95 -11.29 11.60 -16.05
N SER A 96 -12.36 11.76 -15.28
CA SER A 96 -13.73 11.45 -15.69
C SER A 96 -14.62 12.68 -15.58
N ASP A 97 -15.62 12.81 -16.45
CA ASP A 97 -16.66 13.84 -16.33
C ASP A 97 -17.72 13.44 -15.28
N GLY A 98 -18.63 14.35 -14.93
CA GLY A 98 -19.76 14.10 -14.01
C GLY A 98 -20.69 12.95 -14.42
N SER A 99 -20.70 12.53 -15.69
CA SER A 99 -21.39 11.34 -16.22
C SER A 99 -20.67 10.03 -15.91
N GLY A 100 -19.43 10.08 -15.44
CA GLY A 100 -18.57 8.92 -15.22
C GLY A 100 -17.81 8.46 -16.48
N SER A 101 -17.94 9.17 -17.61
CA SER A 101 -17.17 8.90 -18.82
C SER A 101 -15.72 9.36 -18.67
N ILE A 102 -14.76 8.52 -19.05
CA ILE A 102 -13.33 8.86 -19.01
C ILE A 102 -13.01 9.85 -20.13
N VAL A 103 -12.43 10.99 -19.76
CA VAL A 103 -12.06 12.08 -20.68
C VAL A 103 -10.55 12.05 -21.00
N ALA A 104 -9.71 11.62 -20.04
CA ALA A 104 -8.27 11.44 -20.25
C ALA A 104 -7.69 10.36 -19.32
N HIS A 105 -6.61 9.70 -19.75
CA HIS A 105 -5.94 8.67 -18.97
C HIS A 105 -4.47 8.45 -19.37
N THR A 106 -3.67 7.89 -18.47
CA THR A 106 -2.27 7.48 -18.76
C THR A 106 -2.07 5.98 -18.96
N PHE A 107 -3.14 5.19 -19.05
CA PHE A 107 -2.97 3.77 -19.37
C PHE A 107 -2.20 3.58 -20.68
N PRO A 108 -1.27 2.61 -20.73
CA PRO A 108 -0.53 2.29 -21.94
C PRO A 108 -1.46 1.79 -23.06
N ASP A 109 -2.53 1.08 -22.67
CA ASP A 109 -3.61 0.63 -23.55
C ASP A 109 -4.94 1.31 -23.15
N ASN A 110 -6.07 0.70 -23.51
CA ASN A 110 -7.37 1.14 -23.01
C ASN A 110 -7.48 0.97 -21.48
N PRO A 111 -8.19 1.89 -20.79
CA PRO A 111 -8.44 1.76 -19.37
C PRO A 111 -9.19 0.44 -19.10
N PRO A 112 -8.70 -0.39 -18.16
CA PRO A 112 -9.32 -1.66 -17.84
C PRO A 112 -10.73 -1.46 -17.26
N SER A 113 -11.59 -2.47 -17.42
CA SER A 113 -13.03 -2.37 -17.12
C SER A 113 -13.38 -1.94 -15.68
N TRP A 114 -12.52 -2.22 -14.71
CA TRP A 114 -12.70 -1.77 -13.32
C TRP A 114 -12.55 -0.25 -13.14
N VAL A 115 -11.85 0.43 -14.06
CA VAL A 115 -11.70 1.90 -14.11
C VAL A 115 -12.88 2.56 -14.78
N LEU A 116 -13.58 1.86 -15.67
CA LEU A 116 -14.79 2.32 -16.36
C LEU A 116 -16.06 2.14 -15.50
N ALA A 117 -15.95 1.44 -14.36
CA ALA A 117 -17.03 1.22 -13.40
C ALA A 117 -17.41 2.38 -12.43
N PRO A 118 -16.78 3.59 -12.38
CA PRO A 118 -17.18 4.68 -11.49
C PRO A 118 -18.65 5.10 -11.66
N ALA A 119 -19.24 4.91 -12.85
CA ALA A 119 -20.66 5.11 -13.09
C ALA A 119 -21.57 4.27 -12.17
N LEU A 120 -21.06 3.17 -11.59
CA LEU A 120 -21.81 2.29 -10.68
C LEU A 120 -21.58 2.59 -9.20
N VAL A 121 -20.56 3.38 -8.83
CA VAL A 121 -20.21 3.65 -7.42
C VAL A 121 -20.91 4.92 -6.89
N SER A 122 -21.15 5.93 -7.73
CA SER A 122 -21.89 7.14 -7.32
C SER A 122 -23.38 6.88 -7.04
N SER A 123 -23.97 5.83 -7.64
CA SER A 123 -25.39 5.45 -7.45
C SER A 123 -25.71 4.79 -6.10
N ARG A 124 -24.72 4.46 -5.25
CA ARG A 124 -24.96 3.89 -3.90
C ARG A 124 -24.93 4.91 -2.75
N ARG A 125 -24.81 6.21 -3.06
CA ARG A 125 -24.81 7.30 -2.07
C ARG A 125 -25.88 8.38 -2.32
N ALA A 126 -27.00 8.01 -2.95
CA ALA A 126 -28.20 8.84 -3.01
C ALA A 126 -29.34 8.14 -2.25
#